data_AF-A0A4Y2EMI7-F1
#
_entry.id   AF-A0A4Y2EMI7-F1
#
_cell.length_a   1.000
_cell.length_b   1.000
_cell.length_c   1.000
_cell.angle_alpha   90.00
_cell.angle_beta   90.00
_cell.angle_gamma   90.00
#
_symmetry.space_group_name_H-M   'P 1'
#
loop_
_entity.id
_entity.type
_entity.pdbx_description
1 polymer ?
#
loop_
_entity_poly.entity_id
_entity_poly.type
_entity_poly.pdbx_seq_one_letter_code
_entity_poly.pdbx_strand_id
1 'polypeptide(L)'
;MFHNIFDTVPERPVGNTANLYFILDGGSLIHRVVWPKQETFATDDADVHIVKTAIETYEKIKKQVVAIGQDVDLLVLPTALTPDYMDILLLKEGKGKVKDRFYSSKDLQNSNLVIECKKSILFLHAISGCDTTSGFYGKGKLQAVQLFNHSKYLHDIPEIFNNPK
;
A
#
# COMPACT_ATOMS: atom_id res chain seq x y z
N MET A 1 4.26 -9.82 6.74
CA MET A 1 3.18 -10.84 6.78
C MET A 1 1.99 -10.46 5.90
N PHE A 2 1.57 -9.19 5.86
CA PHE A 2 0.42 -8.72 5.07
C PHE A 2 0.59 -8.86 3.55
N HIS A 3 1.80 -8.63 3.02
CA HIS A 3 2.11 -8.79 1.58
C HIS A 3 1.87 -10.20 1.01
N ASN A 4 1.76 -11.21 1.87
CA ASN A 4 1.51 -12.59 1.45
C ASN A 4 0.01 -12.92 1.41
N ILE A 5 -0.83 -11.99 1.86
CA ILE A 5 -2.28 -12.16 1.87
C ILE A 5 -2.81 -11.84 0.47
N PHE A 6 -2.38 -10.72 -0.10
CA PHE A 6 -2.84 -10.25 -1.40
C PHE A 6 -2.12 -10.89 -2.58
N ASP A 7 -2.88 -11.09 -3.66
CA ASP A 7 -2.37 -11.60 -4.92
C ASP A 7 -1.41 -10.61 -5.59
N THR A 8 -0.38 -11.16 -6.23
CA THR A 8 0.56 -10.40 -7.04
C THR A 8 0.15 -10.41 -8.50
N VAL A 9 0.45 -9.35 -9.24
CA VAL A 9 0.29 -9.31 -10.70
C VAL A 9 1.56 -9.80 -11.39
N PRO A 10 1.49 -10.37 -12.61
CA PRO A 10 2.66 -10.73 -13.38
C PRO A 10 3.60 -9.53 -13.55
N GLU A 11 4.90 -9.79 -13.64
CA GLU A 11 5.88 -8.76 -14.00
C GLU A 11 5.41 -8.09 -15.30
N ARG A 12 5.03 -6.81 -15.20
CA ARG A 12 4.79 -6.03 -16.41
C ARG A 12 6.17 -5.73 -16.98
N PRO A 13 6.47 -6.09 -18.25
CA PRO A 13 7.80 -5.95 -18.79
C PRO A 13 8.24 -4.49 -18.67
N VAL A 14 9.25 -4.28 -17.84
CA VAL A 14 10.00 -3.01 -17.73
C VAL A 14 10.59 -2.63 -19.11
N GLY A 15 10.56 -3.52 -20.10
CA GLY A 15 11.04 -3.34 -21.47
C GLY A 15 10.40 -2.24 -22.30
N ASN A 16 9.33 -1.56 -21.83
CA ASN A 16 8.88 -0.30 -22.42
C ASN A 16 8.80 0.82 -21.35
N THR A 17 9.92 1.10 -20.69
CA THR A 17 10.09 2.16 -19.68
C THR A 17 9.64 3.54 -20.15
N ALA A 18 9.52 3.79 -21.46
CA ALA A 18 9.07 5.06 -22.02
C ALA A 18 7.66 5.50 -21.54
N ASN A 19 6.84 4.55 -21.07
CA ASN A 19 5.48 4.77 -20.60
C ASN A 19 5.27 4.52 -19.10
N LEU A 20 6.35 4.27 -18.34
CA LEU A 20 6.29 4.07 -16.90
C LEU A 20 6.93 5.26 -16.17
N TYR A 21 6.29 5.71 -15.10
CA TYR A 21 6.87 6.69 -14.18
C TYR A 21 7.03 6.05 -12.81
N PHE A 22 8.27 6.09 -12.32
CA PHE A 22 8.62 5.48 -11.04
C PHE A 22 8.65 6.53 -9.94
N ILE A 23 8.03 6.20 -8.82
CA ILE A 23 8.17 6.93 -7.56
C ILE A 23 8.90 6.00 -6.60
N LEU A 24 9.99 6.49 -6.02
CA LEU A 24 10.86 5.71 -5.17
C LEU A 24 10.63 6.09 -3.72
N ASP A 25 10.34 5.09 -2.88
CA ASP A 25 10.41 5.21 -1.44
C ASP A 25 11.84 5.57 -1.01
N GLY A 26 11.96 6.59 -0.16
CA GLY A 26 13.23 7.04 0.40
C GLY A 26 13.97 5.93 1.15
N GLY A 27 13.25 5.00 1.80
CA GLY A 27 13.83 3.80 2.42
C GLY A 27 14.64 2.95 1.44
N SER A 28 14.19 2.88 0.19
CA SER A 28 14.87 2.16 -0.90
C SER A 28 16.14 2.86 -1.39
N LEU A 29 16.37 4.11 -0.96
CA LEU A 29 17.49 4.97 -1.37
C LEU A 29 18.54 5.20 -0.26
N ILE A 30 18.27 4.80 0.99
CA ILE A 30 19.15 5.06 2.16
C ILE A 30 20.60 4.63 1.94
N HIS A 31 20.83 3.52 1.22
CA HIS A 31 22.16 3.00 0.93
C HIS A 31 22.69 3.34 -0.47
N ARG A 32 21.89 4.03 -1.29
CA ARG A 32 22.18 4.30 -2.71
C ARG A 32 22.47 5.78 -2.98
N VAL A 33 22.10 6.67 -2.06
CA VAL A 33 22.19 8.13 -2.22
C VAL A 33 22.88 8.75 -1.01
N VAL A 34 23.69 9.78 -1.24
CA VAL A 34 24.26 10.61 -0.17
C VAL A 34 23.24 11.69 0.21
N TRP A 35 22.80 11.66 1.46
CA TRP A 35 21.78 12.59 1.95
C TRP A 35 22.42 13.81 2.63
N PRO A 36 21.93 15.03 2.35
CA PRO A 36 22.27 16.21 3.14
C PRO A 36 21.88 16.00 4.60
N LYS A 37 22.73 16.44 5.54
CA LYS A 37 22.42 16.34 6.97
C LYS A 37 21.31 17.33 7.34
N GLN A 38 20.38 16.90 8.19
CA GLN A 38 19.34 17.73 8.82
C GLN A 38 18.24 18.27 7.89
N GLU A 39 18.03 17.67 6.72
CA GLU A 39 16.89 17.98 5.85
C GLU A 39 15.76 16.97 6.03
N THR A 40 14.52 17.48 6.13
CA THR A 40 13.30 16.68 6.15
C THR A 40 12.52 16.97 4.86
N PHE A 41 12.21 15.94 4.08
CA PHE A 41 11.59 16.07 2.76
C PHE A 41 10.08 15.79 2.76
N ALA A 42 9.51 15.38 3.89
CA ALA A 42 8.07 15.19 4.09
C ALA A 42 7.60 15.95 5.34
N THR A 43 6.48 16.66 5.24
CA THR A 43 5.86 17.37 6.37
C THR A 43 5.05 16.44 7.27
N ASP A 44 4.57 15.33 6.71
CA ASP A 44 3.76 14.31 7.36
C ASP A 44 4.43 12.93 7.18
N ASP A 45 3.64 11.87 7.27
CA ASP A 45 4.05 10.51 6.95
C ASP A 45 4.58 10.38 5.51
N ALA A 46 5.75 9.74 5.36
CA ALA A 46 6.43 9.61 4.08
C ALA A 46 5.67 8.72 3.09
N ASP A 47 5.06 7.63 3.57
CA ASP A 47 4.31 6.70 2.73
C ASP A 47 3.04 7.35 2.20
N VAL A 48 2.34 8.13 3.03
CA VAL A 48 1.21 8.96 2.57
C VAL A 48 1.64 9.94 1.48
N HIS A 49 2.80 10.59 1.64
CA HIS A 49 3.31 11.50 0.62
C HIS A 49 3.60 10.78 -0.70
N ILE A 50 4.30 9.64 -0.65
CA ILE A 50 4.61 8.81 -1.82
C ILE A 50 3.34 8.43 -2.60
N VAL A 51 2.31 7.98 -1.90
CA VAL A 51 1.05 7.55 -2.53
C VAL A 51 0.28 8.72 -3.13
N LYS A 52 0.22 9.86 -2.44
CA LYS A 52 -0.37 11.09 -2.99
C LYS A 52 0.36 11.55 -4.25
N THR A 53 1.69 11.59 -4.21
CA THR A 53 2.51 11.93 -5.38
C THR A 53 2.26 10.95 -6.53
N ALA A 54 2.04 9.66 -6.26
CA ALA A 54 1.74 8.68 -7.30
C ALA A 54 0.41 8.96 -8.01
N ILE A 55 -0.63 9.26 -7.23
CA ILE A 55 -1.96 9.60 -7.75
C ILE A 55 -1.92 10.91 -8.54
N GLU A 56 -1.32 11.96 -7.98
CA GLU A 56 -1.17 13.26 -8.65
C GLU A 56 -0.33 13.18 -9.93
N THR A 57 0.74 12.38 -9.90
CA THR A 57 1.55 12.12 -11.09
C THR A 57 0.71 11.43 -12.15
N TYR A 58 0.03 10.33 -11.82
CA TYR A 58 -0.83 9.62 -12.77
C TYR A 58 -1.83 10.57 -13.44
N GLU A 59 -2.46 11.46 -12.66
CA GLU A 59 -3.38 12.48 -13.17
C GLU A 59 -2.73 13.46 -14.14
N LYS A 60 -1.54 13.92 -13.83
CA LYS A 60 -0.83 14.94 -14.62
C LYS A 60 -0.31 14.39 -15.94
N ILE A 61 0.30 13.21 -15.93
CA ILE A 61 1.02 12.67 -17.09
C ILE A 61 0.22 11.61 -17.86
N LYS A 62 -0.88 11.11 -17.30
CA LYS A 62 -1.77 10.08 -17.89
C LYS A 62 -1.00 8.85 -18.39
N LYS A 63 0.03 8.46 -17.65
CA LYS A 63 0.86 7.26 -17.89
C LYS A 63 0.87 6.40 -16.64
N GLN A 64 1.23 5.13 -16.81
CA GLN A 64 1.27 4.19 -15.69
C GLN A 64 2.34 4.63 -14.67
N VAL A 65 1.91 4.77 -13.42
CA VAL A 65 2.79 5.07 -12.29
C VAL A 65 3.07 3.79 -11.51
N VAL A 66 4.32 3.64 -11.06
CA VAL A 66 4.80 2.55 -10.23
C VAL A 66 5.46 3.15 -8.99
N ALA A 67 4.90 2.90 -7.81
CA ALA A 67 5.57 3.20 -6.55
C ALA A 67 6.44 2.00 -6.14
N ILE A 68 7.71 2.25 -5.84
CA ILE A 68 8.69 1.23 -5.46
C ILE A 68 8.98 1.41 -3.97
N GLY A 69 8.81 0.36 -3.19
CA GLY A 69 9.17 0.35 -1.78
C GLY A 69 8.86 -0.97 -1.10
N GLN A 70 9.36 -1.11 0.14
CA GLN A 70 9.24 -2.38 0.86
C GLN A 70 8.14 -2.38 1.92
N ASP A 71 7.67 -1.19 2.33
CA ASP A 71 6.71 -1.03 3.40
C ASP A 71 5.35 -1.64 3.05
N VAL A 72 4.67 -2.16 4.08
CA VAL A 72 3.28 -2.61 3.98
C VAL A 72 2.33 -1.44 3.78
N ASP A 73 2.69 -0.25 4.22
CA ASP A 73 1.86 0.95 4.09
C ASP A 73 1.69 1.34 2.63
N LEU A 74 2.69 1.02 1.80
CA LEU A 74 2.60 1.13 0.34
C LEU A 74 1.63 0.12 -0.30
N LEU A 75 1.15 -0.92 0.38
CA LEU A 75 -0.01 -1.70 -0.10
C LEU A 75 -1.34 -1.15 0.43
N VAL A 76 -1.35 -0.73 1.69
CA VAL A 76 -2.56 -0.32 2.42
C VAL A 76 -3.08 1.02 1.90
N LEU A 77 -2.19 2.02 1.79
CA LEU A 77 -2.53 3.38 1.42
C LEU A 77 -3.06 3.50 -0.01
N PRO A 78 -2.46 2.89 -1.06
CA PRO A 78 -3.04 2.94 -2.40
C PRO A 78 -4.38 2.22 -2.50
N THR A 79 -4.56 1.12 -1.74
CA THR A 79 -5.85 0.43 -1.69
C THR A 79 -6.94 1.36 -1.19
N ALA A 80 -6.67 2.15 -0.15
CA ALA A 80 -7.64 3.08 0.42
C ALA A 80 -7.81 4.38 -0.40
N LEU A 81 -6.71 4.96 -0.87
CA LEU A 81 -6.68 6.35 -1.38
C LEU A 81 -6.81 6.44 -2.91
N THR A 82 -6.45 5.40 -3.66
CA THR A 82 -6.51 5.47 -5.12
C THR A 82 -7.98 5.48 -5.61
N PRO A 83 -8.38 6.44 -6.46
CA PRO A 83 -9.71 6.45 -7.06
C PRO A 83 -9.99 5.20 -7.90
N ASP A 84 -11.25 4.76 -7.98
CA ASP A 84 -11.62 3.46 -8.60
C ASP A 84 -11.33 3.37 -10.10
N TYR A 85 -11.15 4.51 -10.77
CA TYR A 85 -10.81 4.59 -12.19
C TYR A 85 -9.29 4.59 -12.46
N MET A 86 -8.45 4.60 -11.42
CA MET A 86 -6.99 4.59 -11.53
C MET A 86 -6.41 3.26 -11.08
N ASP A 87 -5.24 2.93 -11.61
CA ASP A 87 -4.43 1.79 -11.17
C ASP A 87 -2.99 2.26 -10.91
N ILE A 88 -2.60 2.30 -9.64
CA ILE A 88 -1.22 2.54 -9.23
C ILE A 88 -0.57 1.19 -8.99
N LEU A 89 0.55 0.95 -9.68
CA LEU A 89 1.33 -0.27 -9.47
C LEU A 89 2.31 -0.09 -8.33
N LEU A 90 2.57 -1.19 -7.65
CA LEU A 90 3.44 -1.24 -6.48
C LEU A 90 4.49 -2.30 -6.70
N LEU A 91 5.75 -1.91 -6.71
CA LEU A 91 6.88 -2.80 -6.82
C LEU A 91 7.52 -2.98 -5.46
N LYS A 92 7.31 -4.16 -4.89
CA LYS A 92 8.04 -4.59 -3.71
C LYS A 92 9.36 -5.23 -4.15
N GLU A 93 10.46 -4.52 -3.91
CA GLU A 93 11.81 -5.08 -4.11
C GLU A 93 12.01 -6.34 -3.25
N GLY A 94 12.49 -7.40 -3.88
CA GLY A 94 12.94 -8.61 -3.22
C GLY A 94 14.26 -8.41 -2.48
N LYS A 95 14.57 -9.32 -1.56
CA LYS A 95 15.88 -9.38 -0.87
C LYS A 95 16.58 -10.70 -1.17
N GLY A 96 17.85 -10.62 -1.56
CA GLY A 96 18.69 -11.80 -1.82
C GLY A 96 18.14 -12.65 -2.97
N LYS A 97 17.66 -13.85 -2.66
CA LYS A 97 17.08 -14.78 -3.65
C LYS A 97 15.57 -14.60 -3.86
N VAL A 98 14.93 -13.74 -3.08
CA VAL A 98 13.50 -13.44 -3.23
C VAL A 98 13.34 -12.52 -4.42
N LYS A 99 12.46 -12.89 -5.36
CA LYS A 99 12.11 -12.05 -6.51
C LYS A 99 11.27 -10.85 -6.09
N ASP A 100 11.31 -9.83 -6.92
CA ASP A 100 10.42 -8.69 -6.83
C ASP A 100 8.95 -9.12 -6.98
N ARG A 101 8.04 -8.33 -6.41
CA ARG A 101 6.60 -8.57 -6.50
C ARG A 101 5.89 -7.31 -6.93
N PHE A 102 4.98 -7.45 -7.88
CA PHE A 102 4.10 -6.38 -8.31
C PHE A 102 2.71 -6.56 -7.71
N TYR A 103 2.12 -5.44 -7.29
CA TYR A 103 0.72 -5.36 -6.87
C TYR A 103 0.02 -4.24 -7.65
N SER A 104 -1.28 -4.38 -7.86
CA SER A 104 -2.14 -3.36 -8.49
C SER A 104 -3.08 -2.81 -7.43
N SER A 105 -3.15 -1.49 -7.26
CA SER A 105 -4.11 -0.87 -6.33
C SER A 105 -5.55 -1.28 -6.68
N LYS A 106 -5.85 -1.38 -7.98
CA LYS A 106 -7.17 -1.80 -8.46
C LYS A 106 -7.49 -3.25 -8.12
N ASP A 107 -6.55 -4.17 -8.29
CA ASP A 107 -6.76 -5.58 -7.93
C ASP A 107 -6.87 -5.76 -6.41
N LEU A 108 -6.09 -4.99 -5.64
CA LEU A 108 -6.18 -4.97 -4.18
C LEU A 108 -7.56 -4.47 -3.70
N GLN A 109 -8.09 -3.41 -4.31
CA GLN A 109 -9.42 -2.87 -4.01
C GLN A 109 -10.53 -3.88 -4.31
N ASN A 110 -10.38 -4.66 -5.39
CA ASN A 110 -11.34 -5.68 -5.83
C ASN A 110 -11.07 -7.07 -5.21
N SER A 111 -10.14 -7.16 -4.26
CA SER A 111 -9.79 -8.42 -3.62
C SER A 111 -10.95 -8.98 -2.80
N ASN A 112 -11.30 -10.24 -3.04
CA ASN A 112 -12.30 -10.96 -2.24
C ASN A 112 -11.79 -11.41 -0.86
N LEU A 113 -10.53 -11.08 -0.52
CA LEU A 113 -9.92 -11.46 0.75
C LEU A 113 -10.46 -10.64 1.93
N VAL A 114 -10.99 -9.46 1.66
CA VAL A 114 -11.55 -8.55 2.66
C VAL A 114 -12.88 -8.02 2.13
N ILE A 115 -13.93 -8.14 2.94
CA ILE A 115 -15.24 -7.55 2.61
C ILE A 115 -15.09 -6.03 2.48
N GLU A 116 -15.51 -5.50 1.33
CA GLU A 116 -15.36 -4.08 0.97
C GLU A 116 -13.92 -3.58 1.18
N CYS A 117 -12.93 -4.31 0.66
CA CYS A 117 -11.49 -4.10 0.90
C CYS A 117 -11.08 -2.63 0.95
N LYS A 118 -11.43 -1.83 -0.07
CA LYS A 118 -11.13 -0.39 -0.12
C LYS A 118 -11.58 0.38 1.13
N LYS A 119 -12.80 0.12 1.63
CA LYS A 119 -13.34 0.77 2.83
C LYS A 119 -12.71 0.22 4.10
N SER A 120 -12.46 -1.08 4.13
CA SER A 120 -12.07 -1.83 5.34
C SER A 120 -10.57 -1.84 5.62
N ILE A 121 -9.72 -1.57 4.62
CA ILE A 121 -8.28 -1.83 4.70
C ILE A 121 -7.58 -0.98 5.76
N LEU A 122 -7.94 0.30 5.92
CA LEU A 122 -7.34 1.19 6.92
C LEU A 122 -7.70 0.73 8.35
N PHE A 123 -8.97 0.40 8.56
CA PHE A 123 -9.44 -0.15 9.83
C PHE A 123 -8.71 -1.45 10.18
N LEU A 124 -8.64 -2.39 9.22
CA LEU A 124 -7.94 -3.66 9.40
C LEU A 124 -6.45 -3.47 9.69
N HIS A 125 -5.81 -2.54 9.00
CA HIS A 125 -4.41 -2.22 9.22
C HIS A 125 -4.19 -1.67 10.63
N ALA A 126 -5.04 -0.75 11.09
CA ALA A 126 -4.98 -0.18 12.44
C ALA A 126 -5.17 -1.24 13.55
N ILE A 127 -6.18 -2.12 13.43
CA ILE A 127 -6.48 -3.10 14.50
C ILE A 127 -5.51 -4.31 14.49
N SER A 128 -4.91 -4.59 13.35
CA SER A 128 -3.93 -5.69 13.21
C SER A 128 -2.50 -5.26 13.55
N GLY A 129 -2.29 -3.97 13.80
CA GLY A 129 -1.01 -3.35 14.15
C GLY A 129 -0.16 -2.99 12.93
N CYS A 130 0.52 -1.85 13.02
CA CYS A 130 1.55 -1.36 12.11
C CYS A 130 2.83 -1.02 12.89
N ASP A 131 3.83 -0.43 12.22
CA ASP A 131 5.13 -0.13 12.85
C ASP A 131 5.00 0.76 14.09
N THR A 132 3.98 1.61 14.15
CA THR A 132 3.70 2.51 15.27
C THR A 132 2.52 2.10 16.14
N THR A 133 1.77 1.04 15.78
CA THR A 133 0.55 0.63 16.49
C THR A 133 0.57 -0.85 16.87
N SER A 134 0.22 -1.15 18.12
CA SER A 134 0.09 -2.54 18.58
C SER A 134 -1.21 -3.16 18.05
N GLY A 135 -1.13 -4.40 17.56
CA GLY A 135 -2.31 -5.19 17.22
C GLY A 135 -2.90 -5.90 18.44
N PHE A 136 -4.05 -6.56 18.25
CA PHE A 136 -4.66 -7.37 19.32
C PHE A 136 -3.73 -8.50 19.80
N TYR A 137 -3.64 -8.64 21.12
CA TYR A 137 -2.79 -9.66 21.75
C TYR A 137 -3.12 -11.07 21.24
N GLY A 138 -2.09 -11.80 20.79
CA GLY A 138 -2.23 -13.15 20.28
C GLY A 138 -2.93 -13.27 18.92
N LYS A 139 -3.16 -12.16 18.19
CA LYS A 139 -3.78 -12.16 16.86
C LYS A 139 -2.84 -11.63 15.79
N GLY A 140 -2.55 -12.47 14.80
CA GLY A 140 -1.80 -12.04 13.61
C GLY A 140 -2.69 -11.35 12.58
N LYS A 141 -2.09 -10.65 11.61
CA LYS A 141 -2.83 -9.90 10.57
C LYS A 141 -3.84 -10.75 9.78
N LEU A 142 -3.46 -12.00 9.42
CA LEU A 142 -4.38 -12.92 8.73
C LEU A 142 -5.58 -13.29 9.61
N GLN A 143 -5.37 -13.49 10.91
CA GLN A 143 -6.45 -13.80 11.85
C GLN A 143 -7.39 -12.60 12.06
N ALA A 144 -6.86 -11.37 12.02
CA ALA A 144 -7.68 -10.16 12.07
C ALA A 144 -8.57 -10.04 10.82
N VAL A 145 -8.03 -10.30 9.62
CA VAL A 145 -8.80 -10.35 8.37
C VAL A 145 -9.88 -11.43 8.42
N GLN A 146 -9.53 -12.64 8.88
CA GLN A 146 -10.49 -13.73 9.03
C GLN A 146 -11.60 -13.35 10.01
N LEU A 147 -11.26 -12.78 11.17
CA LEU A 147 -12.24 -12.33 12.16
C LEU A 147 -13.19 -11.29 11.58
N PHE A 148 -12.66 -10.31 10.86
CA PHE A 148 -13.44 -9.27 10.20
C PHE A 148 -14.45 -9.87 9.23
N ASN A 149 -14.03 -10.76 8.33
CA ASN A 149 -14.91 -11.37 7.34
C ASN A 149 -16.02 -12.26 7.93
N HIS A 150 -15.81 -12.84 9.12
CA HIS A 150 -16.80 -13.71 9.76
C HIS A 150 -17.81 -12.93 10.62
N SER A 151 -17.44 -11.74 11.11
CA SER A 151 -18.24 -11.00 12.07
C SER A 151 -18.97 -9.84 11.41
N LYS A 152 -20.27 -10.02 11.14
CA LYS A 152 -21.14 -8.96 10.60
C LYS A 152 -21.11 -7.68 11.42
N TYR A 153 -20.94 -7.78 12.75
CA TYR A 153 -20.82 -6.63 13.65
C TYR A 153 -19.63 -5.72 13.33
N LEU A 154 -18.58 -6.25 12.69
CA LEU A 154 -17.40 -5.47 12.33
C LEU A 154 -17.55 -4.76 10.99
N HIS A 155 -18.54 -5.12 10.15
CA HIS A 155 -18.62 -4.61 8.78
C HIS A 155 -19.01 -3.13 8.72
N ASP A 156 -19.75 -2.63 9.71
CA ASP A 156 -20.17 -1.22 9.76
C ASP A 156 -19.10 -0.32 10.44
N ILE A 157 -18.12 -0.91 11.12
CA ILE A 157 -17.08 -0.18 11.86
C ILE A 157 -16.13 0.60 10.95
N PRO A 158 -15.67 0.09 9.79
CA PRO A 158 -14.87 0.85 8.85
C PRO A 158 -15.51 2.18 8.43
N GLU A 159 -16.83 2.25 8.29
CA GLU A 159 -17.51 3.48 7.92
C GLU A 159 -17.39 4.54 9.02
N ILE A 160 -17.56 4.15 10.28
CA ILE A 160 -17.35 5.02 11.45
C ILE A 160 -15.89 5.43 11.56
N PHE A 161 -14.97 4.47 11.36
CA PHE A 161 -13.52 4.70 11.44
C PHE A 161 -13.04 5.72 10.40
N ASN A 162 -13.52 5.62 9.15
CA ASN A 162 -13.11 6.50 8.07
C ASN A 162 -13.76 7.90 8.13
N ASN A 163 -14.81 8.07 8.93
CA ASN A 163 -15.55 9.34 9.07
C ASN A 163 -15.62 9.76 10.55
N PRO A 164 -14.48 10.13 11.16
CA PRO A 164 -14.48 10.64 12.53
C PRO A 164 -15.29 11.94 12.62
N LYS A 165 -16.02 12.11 13.73
CA LYS A 165 -16.79 13.33 14.02
C LYS A 165 -15.89 14.48 14.46
#